data_AF-A0A438HSA4-F1
#
_entry.id   AF-A0A438HSA4-F1
#
_cell.length_a   1.000
_cell.length_b   1.000
_cell.length_c   1.000
_cell.angle_alpha   90.00
_cell.angle_beta   90.00
_cell.angle_gamma   90.00
#
_symmetry.space_group_name_H-M   'P 1'
#
loop_
_entity.id
_entity.type
_entity.pdbx_description
1 polymer ?
#
loop_
_entity_poly.entity_id
_entity_poly.type
_entity_poly.pdbx_seq_one_letter_code
_entity_poly.pdbx_strand_id
1 'polypeptide(L)'
;MSTSLYVGGLESNVTDSHLFDLFGQLGPVVSVQICCDLSTRRSLNYGCVNHGNPQDTARALDVLNFTLLNGKPTRIMYSHCDPSVRKSGTGNIFIKNLDKRVDHKALHDTFSAFGNILSCKVAADASGSYSGL
;
A
#
# COMPACT_ATOMS: atom_id res chain seq x y z
N MET A 1 -16.99 -0.85 -9.21
CA MET A 1 -15.52 -0.77 -9.14
C MET A 1 -15.16 0.60 -8.59
N SER A 2 -14.30 0.66 -7.57
CA SER A 2 -13.89 1.93 -6.96
C SER A 2 -12.84 2.62 -7.85
N THR A 3 -12.88 3.95 -7.90
CA THR A 3 -11.84 4.78 -8.55
C THR A 3 -10.79 5.26 -7.55
N SER A 4 -10.96 4.91 -6.28
CA SER A 4 -10.17 5.39 -5.15
C SER A 4 -9.26 4.29 -4.62
N LEU A 5 -7.98 4.59 -4.50
CA LEU A 5 -6.96 3.77 -3.86
C LEU A 5 -6.55 4.38 -2.53
N TYR A 6 -6.33 3.52 -1.56
CA TYR A 6 -5.56 3.84 -0.38
C TYR A 6 -4.12 3.42 -0.60
N VAL A 7 -3.19 4.30 -0.23
CA VAL A 7 -1.75 4.06 -0.33
C VAL A 7 -1.16 4.21 1.07
N GLY A 8 -0.68 3.11 1.66
CA GLY A 8 -0.04 3.09 2.96
C GLY A 8 1.41 2.66 2.90
N GLY A 9 2.09 2.71 4.05
CA GLY A 9 3.52 2.36 4.11
C GLY A 9 4.43 3.44 3.55
N LEU A 10 3.91 4.66 3.39
CA LEU A 10 4.66 5.79 2.85
C LEU A 10 5.78 6.20 3.81
N GLU A 11 6.82 6.81 3.25
CA GLU A 11 7.83 7.49 4.05
C GLU A 11 7.30 8.89 4.48
N SER A 12 7.85 9.44 5.56
CA SER A 12 7.26 10.64 6.17
C SER A 12 7.50 11.91 5.36
N ASN A 13 8.50 11.89 4.46
CA ASN A 13 8.77 12.96 3.49
C ASN A 13 7.98 12.82 2.17
N VAL A 14 7.17 11.77 2.00
CA VAL A 14 6.36 11.62 0.78
C VAL A 14 5.31 12.72 0.75
N THR A 15 5.14 13.34 -0.42
CA THR A 15 4.24 14.48 -0.67
C THR A 15 3.20 14.08 -1.72
N ASP A 16 2.14 14.88 -1.85
CA ASP A 16 1.10 14.62 -2.84
C ASP A 16 1.67 14.58 -4.27
N SER A 17 2.71 15.38 -4.57
CA SER A 17 3.38 15.37 -5.87
C SER A 17 4.04 14.02 -6.18
N HIS A 18 4.73 13.41 -5.21
CA HIS A 18 5.37 12.11 -5.40
C HIS A 18 4.35 11.02 -5.77
N LEU A 19 3.17 11.04 -5.13
CA LEU A 19 2.08 10.13 -5.46
C LEU A 19 1.43 10.49 -6.79
N PHE A 20 1.23 11.77 -7.10
CA PHE A 20 0.67 12.21 -8.37
C PHE A 20 1.54 11.75 -9.55
N ASP A 21 2.85 11.92 -9.46
CA ASP A 21 3.80 11.51 -10.50
C ASP A 21 3.88 9.99 -10.65
N LEU A 22 3.87 9.24 -9.54
CA LEU A 22 3.91 7.78 -9.56
C LEU A 22 2.64 7.19 -10.19
N PHE A 23 1.47 7.65 -9.75
CA PHE A 23 0.18 7.13 -10.23
C PHE A 23 -0.20 7.70 -11.61
N GLY A 24 0.30 8.89 -11.95
CA GLY A 24 0.11 9.52 -13.27
C GLY A 24 0.69 8.70 -14.43
N GLN A 25 1.70 7.86 -14.17
CA GLN A 25 2.25 6.93 -15.16
C GLN A 25 1.21 5.89 -15.66
N LEU A 26 0.20 5.61 -14.84
CA LEU A 26 -0.82 4.60 -15.09
C LEU A 26 -2.13 5.21 -15.58
N GLY A 27 -2.25 6.54 -15.64
CA GLY A 27 -3.44 7.21 -16.14
C GLY A 27 -3.74 8.52 -15.42
N PRO A 28 -4.75 9.28 -15.89
CA PRO A 28 -5.10 10.57 -15.30
C PRO A 28 -5.55 10.42 -13.84
N VAL A 29 -4.81 11.09 -12.96
CA VAL A 29 -5.10 11.21 -11.53
C VAL A 29 -6.00 12.43 -11.32
N VAL A 30 -7.16 12.21 -10.71
CA VAL A 30 -8.15 13.24 -10.38
C VAL A 30 -7.76 13.98 -9.11
N SER A 31 -7.33 13.24 -8.08
CA SER A 31 -6.86 13.83 -6.84
C SER A 31 -5.94 12.92 -6.07
N VAL A 32 -5.07 13.54 -5.29
CA VAL A 32 -4.18 12.90 -4.33
C VAL A 32 -4.35 13.64 -3.01
N GLN A 33 -4.38 12.89 -1.90
CA GLN A 33 -4.39 13.48 -0.58
C GLN A 33 -3.60 12.62 0.40
N ILE A 34 -2.49 13.16 0.90
CA ILE A 34 -1.77 12.61 2.04
C ILE A 34 -2.49 12.99 3.32
N CYS A 35 -2.69 11.99 4.19
CA CYS A 35 -3.26 12.23 5.50
C CYS A 35 -2.15 12.64 6.45
N CYS A 36 -2.29 13.85 7.02
CA CYS A 36 -1.39 14.38 8.03
C CYS A 36 -2.12 14.52 9.37
N ASP A 37 -1.37 14.41 10.45
CA ASP A 37 -1.84 14.80 11.77
C ASP A 37 -2.16 16.30 11.79
N LEU A 38 -3.37 16.64 12.22
CA LEU A 38 -3.87 18.02 12.18
C LEU A 38 -3.09 18.96 13.11
N SER A 39 -2.52 18.42 14.19
CA SER A 39 -1.82 19.22 15.20
C SER A 39 -0.34 19.43 14.87
N THR A 40 0.34 18.38 14.40
CA THR A 40 1.78 18.37 14.14
C THR A 40 2.15 18.58 12.68
N ARG A 41 1.17 18.55 11.77
CA ARG A 41 1.34 18.56 10.31
C ARG A 41 2.22 17.42 9.78
N ARG A 42 2.52 16.41 10.59
CA ARG A 42 3.33 15.25 10.17
C ARG A 42 2.48 14.28 9.36
N SER A 43 3.07 13.70 8.32
CA SER A 43 2.44 12.63 7.55
C SER A 43 2.12 11.43 8.46
N LEU A 44 0.91 10.90 8.32
CA LEU A 44 0.51 9.64 8.96
C LEU A 44 1.01 8.42 8.18
N ASN A 45 1.88 8.63 7.19
CA ASN A 45 2.49 7.60 6.34
C ASN A 45 1.45 6.85 5.48
N TYR A 46 0.34 7.51 5.16
CA TYR A 46 -0.64 7.04 4.20
C TYR A 46 -1.37 8.20 3.51
N GLY A 47 -1.98 7.91 2.37
CA GLY A 47 -2.81 8.83 1.61
C GLY A 47 -3.83 8.09 0.75
N CYS A 48 -4.63 8.85 0.01
CA CYS A 48 -5.53 8.33 -1.01
C CYS A 48 -5.23 8.94 -2.37
N VAL A 49 -5.48 8.15 -3.42
CA VAL A 49 -5.33 8.53 -4.82
C VAL A 49 -6.61 8.17 -5.55
N ASN A 50 -7.16 9.11 -6.30
CA ASN A 50 -8.36 8.91 -7.12
C ASN A 50 -7.99 9.01 -8.60
N HIS A 51 -8.31 7.97 -9.37
CA HIS A 51 -8.18 7.99 -10.83
C HIS A 51 -9.49 8.42 -11.50
N GLY A 52 -9.39 8.84 -12.77
CA GLY A 52 -10.56 9.19 -13.58
C GLY A 52 -11.45 7.99 -13.91
N ASN A 53 -10.90 6.77 -13.92
CA ASN A 53 -11.63 5.56 -14.24
C ASN A 53 -11.14 4.37 -13.40
N PRO A 54 -12.00 3.35 -13.20
CA PRO A 54 -11.66 2.19 -12.39
C PRO A 54 -10.66 1.23 -13.04
N GLN A 55 -10.47 1.30 -14.36
CA GLN A 55 -9.51 0.44 -15.05
C GLN A 55 -8.07 0.86 -14.71
N ASP A 56 -7.79 2.17 -14.69
CA ASP A 56 -6.52 2.72 -14.26
C ASP A 56 -6.27 2.45 -12.78
N THR A 57 -7.32 2.52 -11.95
CA THR A 57 -7.25 2.10 -10.55
C THR A 57 -6.80 0.65 -10.38
N ALA A 58 -7.39 -0.27 -11.16
CA ALA A 58 -7.04 -1.68 -11.11
C ALA A 58 -5.59 -1.92 -11.59
N ARG A 59 -5.18 -1.24 -12.68
CA ARG A 59 -3.79 -1.30 -13.16
C ARG A 59 -2.79 -0.73 -12.16
N ALA A 60 -3.10 0.39 -11.53
CA ALA A 60 -2.25 0.99 -10.51
C ALA A 60 -2.11 0.05 -9.30
N LEU A 61 -3.19 -0.62 -8.88
CA LEU A 61 -3.12 -1.62 -7.82
C LEU A 61 -2.21 -2.80 -8.19
N ASP A 62 -2.25 -3.28 -9.43
CA ASP A 62 -1.45 -4.43 -9.87
C ASP A 62 0.03 -4.09 -10.08
N VAL A 63 0.29 -2.94 -10.73
CA VAL A 63 1.64 -2.55 -11.15
C VAL A 63 2.41 -1.83 -10.05
N LEU A 64 1.75 -0.93 -9.29
CA LEU A 64 2.43 -0.07 -8.33
C LEU A 64 2.49 -0.63 -6.92
N ASN A 65 1.76 -1.70 -6.60
CA ASN A 65 1.78 -2.25 -5.25
C ASN A 65 3.18 -2.84 -4.94
N PHE A 66 3.70 -2.50 -3.76
CA PHE A 66 5.05 -2.81 -3.31
C PHE A 66 6.19 -2.11 -4.06
N THR A 67 5.89 -1.14 -4.94
CA THR A 67 6.93 -0.28 -5.54
C THR A 67 7.60 0.58 -4.48
N LEU A 68 8.92 0.76 -4.61
CA LEU A 68 9.69 1.57 -3.68
C LEU A 68 9.46 3.06 -3.96
N LEU A 69 8.90 3.76 -2.99
CA LEU A 69 8.79 5.21 -2.98
C LEU A 69 9.63 5.74 -1.81
N ASN A 70 10.67 6.52 -2.13
CA ASN A 70 11.65 7.01 -1.16
C ASN A 70 12.26 5.89 -0.30
N GLY A 71 12.57 4.75 -0.91
CA GLY A 71 13.19 3.61 -0.25
C GLY A 71 12.24 2.75 0.60
N LYS A 72 10.93 3.06 0.65
CA LYS A 72 9.92 2.21 1.31
C LYS A 72 8.93 1.62 0.31
N PRO A 73 8.58 0.32 0.42
CA PRO A 73 7.58 -0.29 -0.43
C PRO A 73 6.19 0.28 -0.10
N THR A 74 5.52 0.81 -1.13
CA THR A 74 4.14 1.28 -1.03
C THR A 74 3.19 0.10 -0.88
N ARG A 75 2.06 0.31 -0.21
CA ARG A 75 1.03 -0.71 -0.04
C ARG A 75 -0.30 -0.16 -0.45
N ILE A 76 -0.76 -0.64 -1.60
CA ILE A 76 -1.94 -0.13 -2.28
C ILE A 76 -3.09 -1.09 -2.04
N MET A 77 -4.27 -0.55 -1.82
CA MET A 77 -5.51 -1.32 -1.78
C MET A 77 -6.67 -0.44 -2.23
N TYR A 78 -7.79 -1.04 -2.63
CA TYR A 78 -9.01 -0.26 -2.85
C TYR A 78 -9.38 0.52 -1.60
N SER A 79 -9.72 1.79 -1.78
CA SER A 79 -10.21 2.61 -0.69
C SER A 79 -11.53 2.03 -0.20
N HIS A 80 -11.59 1.76 1.11
CA HIS A 80 -12.81 1.39 1.79
C HIS A 80 -13.20 2.58 2.65
N CYS A 81 -14.43 3.08 2.47
CA CYS A 81 -14.95 4.21 3.24
C CYS A 81 -15.05 3.90 4.74
N ASP A 82 -15.09 2.62 5.11
CA ASP A 82 -15.14 2.19 6.50
C ASP A 82 -13.72 1.84 7.03
N PRO A 83 -13.13 2.69 7.90
CA PRO A 83 -11.86 2.37 8.55
C PRO A 83 -11.97 1.20 9.54
N SER A 84 -13.17 0.81 9.97
CA SER A 84 -13.40 -0.30 10.92
C SER A 84 -12.94 -1.64 10.35
N VAL A 85 -13.09 -1.85 9.04
CA VAL A 85 -12.65 -3.06 8.33
C VAL A 85 -11.15 -3.31 8.53
N ARG A 86 -10.36 -2.24 8.62
CA ARG A 86 -8.90 -2.32 8.83
C ARG A 86 -8.53 -2.40 10.31
N LYS A 87 -9.34 -1.81 11.18
CA LYS A 87 -9.10 -1.75 12.63
C LYS A 87 -9.60 -2.98 13.38
N SER A 88 -10.54 -3.75 12.80
CA SER A 88 -11.15 -4.91 13.44
C SER A 88 -10.15 -6.01 13.76
N GLY A 89 -9.08 -6.16 12.97
CA GLY A 89 -8.10 -7.25 13.13
C GLY A 89 -8.61 -8.63 12.71
N THR A 90 -9.93 -8.79 12.53
CA THR A 90 -10.57 -9.99 12.01
C THR A 90 -10.07 -10.29 10.60
N GLY A 91 -9.59 -11.53 10.37
CA GLY A 91 -9.08 -11.96 9.07
C GLY A 91 -7.58 -11.69 8.84
N ASN A 92 -6.87 -11.10 9.80
CA ASN A 92 -5.41 -10.97 9.73
C ASN A 92 -4.73 -12.32 9.99
N ILE A 93 -3.91 -12.77 9.05
CA ILE A 93 -3.12 -14.00 9.16
C ILE A 93 -1.66 -13.62 9.41
N PHE A 94 -1.04 -14.24 10.41
CA PHE A 94 0.39 -14.07 10.70
C PHE A 94 1.16 -15.30 10.27
N ILE A 95 1.99 -15.14 9.25
CA ILE A 95 2.88 -16.19 8.76
C ILE A 95 4.27 -15.91 9.36
N LYS A 96 4.78 -16.87 10.13
CA LYS A 96 6.13 -16.83 10.73
C LYS A 96 7.06 -17.77 9.99
N ASN A 97 8.37 -17.62 10.23
CA ASN A 97 9.41 -18.43 9.60
C ASN A 97 9.38 -18.35 8.06
N LEU A 98 9.18 -17.14 7.54
CA LEU A 98 9.34 -16.90 6.11
C LEU A 98 10.83 -16.89 5.78
N ASP A 99 11.18 -17.52 4.66
CA ASP A 99 12.54 -17.43 4.12
C ASP A 99 12.88 -15.95 3.87
N LYS A 100 14.13 -15.57 4.16
CA LYS A 100 14.60 -14.18 4.05
C LYS A 100 14.53 -13.63 2.61
N ARG A 101 14.38 -14.50 1.62
CA ARG A 101 14.25 -14.14 0.21
C ARG A 101 12.82 -13.80 -0.21
N VAL A 102 11.83 -14.09 0.64
CA VAL A 102 10.43 -13.81 0.34
C VAL A 102 10.14 -12.34 0.62
N ASP A 103 9.93 -11.58 -0.45
CA ASP A 103 9.51 -10.19 -0.36
C ASP A 103 7.98 -10.05 -0.31
N HIS A 104 7.51 -8.80 -0.21
CA HIS A 104 6.08 -8.48 -0.15
C HIS A 104 5.30 -8.96 -1.37
N LYS A 105 5.91 -8.87 -2.56
CA LYS A 105 5.28 -9.19 -3.83
C LYS A 105 5.17 -10.71 -4.00
N ALA A 106 6.25 -11.44 -3.74
CA ALA A 106 6.27 -12.89 -3.78
C ALA A 106 5.25 -13.50 -2.80
N LEU A 107 5.15 -12.95 -1.58
CA LEU A 107 4.13 -13.37 -0.62
C LEU A 107 2.72 -13.09 -1.14
N HIS A 108 2.47 -11.87 -1.63
CA HIS A 108 1.18 -11.49 -2.18
C HIS A 108 0.76 -12.41 -3.33
N ASP A 109 1.62 -12.57 -4.33
CA ASP A 109 1.33 -13.33 -5.54
C ASP A 109 1.05 -14.80 -5.21
N THR A 110 1.83 -15.40 -4.31
CA THR A 110 1.62 -16.78 -3.84
C THR A 110 0.28 -16.96 -3.14
N PHE A 111 -0.06 -16.07 -2.20
CA PHE A 111 -1.29 -16.22 -1.42
C PHE A 111 -2.55 -15.74 -2.16
N SER A 112 -2.39 -14.90 -3.19
CA SER A 112 -3.51 -14.41 -4.00
C SER A 112 -4.24 -15.54 -4.75
N ALA A 113 -3.55 -16.66 -4.99
CA ALA A 113 -4.16 -17.88 -5.56
C ALA A 113 -5.25 -18.49 -4.67
N PHE A 114 -5.22 -18.23 -3.35
CA PHE A 114 -6.18 -18.78 -2.39
C PHE A 114 -7.33 -17.82 -2.06
N GLY A 115 -7.24 -16.57 -2.49
CA GLY A 115 -8.28 -15.57 -2.26
C GLY A 115 -7.79 -14.14 -2.38
N ASN A 116 -8.73 -13.20 -2.27
CA ASN A 116 -8.42 -11.78 -2.36
C ASN A 116 -7.69 -11.28 -1.10
N ILE A 117 -6.46 -10.82 -1.27
CA ILE A 117 -5.66 -10.22 -0.20
C ILE A 117 -5.93 -8.72 -0.19
N LEU A 118 -6.50 -8.22 0.91
CA LEU A 118 -6.73 -6.77 1.05
C LEU A 118 -5.41 -5.99 1.17
N SER A 119 -4.48 -6.51 1.97
CA SER A 119 -3.10 -6.01 2.03
C SER A 119 -2.22 -7.00 2.77
N CYS A 120 -0.95 -7.08 2.41
CA CYS A 120 0.03 -7.87 3.14
C CYS A 120 1.31 -7.06 3.38
N LYS A 121 2.13 -7.52 4.32
CA LYS A 121 3.45 -6.96 4.60
C LYS A 121 4.34 -8.05 5.18
N VAL A 122 5.57 -8.17 4.67
CA VAL A 122 6.64 -8.90 5.33
C VAL A 122 7.27 -7.98 6.38
N ALA A 123 7.32 -8.44 7.62
CA ALA A 123 8.03 -7.71 8.67
C ALA A 123 9.54 -7.90 8.48
N ALA A 124 10.29 -6.81 8.42
CA ALA A 124 11.74 -6.85 8.47
C ALA A 124 12.20 -6.66 9.93
N ASP A 125 13.28 -7.35 10.30
CA ASP A 125 13.94 -7.16 11.60
C ASP A 125 14.71 -5.82 11.64
N ALA A 126 15.19 -5.41 12.81
CA ALA A 126 15.90 -4.14 13.02
C ALA A 126 17.17 -3.98 12.15
N SER A 127 17.70 -5.08 11.62
CA SER A 127 18.84 -5.13 10.70
C SER A 127 18.49 -4.96 9.21
N GLY A 128 17.21 -4.77 8.87
CA GLY A 128 16.75 -4.73 7.47
C GLY A 128 16.73 -6.11 6.79
N SER A 129 17.10 -7.17 7.52
CA SER A 129 16.95 -8.56 7.07
C SER A 129 15.54 -9.04 7.39
N TYR A 130 14.87 -9.66 6.42
CA TYR A 130 13.60 -10.33 6.64
C TYR A 130 13.79 -11.45 7.67
N SER A 131 13.01 -11.44 8.74
CA SER A 131 13.20 -12.33 9.90
C SER A 131 12.71 -13.74 9.61
N GLY A 132 13.58 -14.55 9.00
CA GLY A 132 13.63 -15.98 9.29
C GLY A 132 14.34 -16.17 10.62
N LEU A 133 13.65 -16.76 11.61
CA LEU A 133 14.28 -17.38 12.77
C LEU A 133 14.71 -18.79 12.39
#